data_AF-Q3AG24-F1
#
_entry.id   AF-Q3AG24-F1
#
_cell.length_a   1.000
_cell.length_b   1.000
_cell.length_c   1.000
_cell.angle_alpha   90.00
_cell.angle_beta   90.00
_cell.angle_gamma   90.00
#
_symmetry.space_group_name_H-M   'P 1'
#
loop_
_entity.id
_entity.type
_entity.pdbx_description
1 polymer ?
#
loop_
_entity_poly.entity_id
_entity_poly.type
_entity_poly.pdbx_seq_one_letter_code
_entity_poly.pdbx_strand_id
1 'polypeptide(L)'
;MNSTRQLVESAFLAAITAVLVILSVYFPPLAIVVDFLTPIPIAVLVVRHSTKAGILAIGVAAILPLLTMADPITVFTVLFKTGPLGLVYGYFIKRNLKPTLTVAAGMVAGTLGTVITWGITFFLTKINPFVIGRDMEEAGKQVLEFYYKTGLIKPGTEQAKMLADTFAQMPKIAELLLPGAILISSLIFAYLTFILTKKLLGRLGYSYPDLPPFRLWRMPLGLLLVMAVGVLMFSGFQKYPVISKIGFNLMYITGFLFFISGLSITVFAFKNQVLPPLWRTFLIVFGILYPPMAMWFILVLGMTDTLFDFRKKWESGRVNDEGNTSNGS
;
A
#
# COMPACT_ATOMS: atom_id res chain seq x y z
N MET A 1 -15.39 25.77 23.56
CA MET A 1 -15.47 24.38 24.08
C MET A 1 -14.95 24.39 25.51
N ASN A 2 -15.70 23.84 26.48
CA ASN A 2 -15.25 23.77 27.87
C ASN A 2 -14.02 22.86 27.99
N SER A 3 -13.00 23.31 28.75
CA SER A 3 -11.74 22.59 28.98
C SER A 3 -11.95 21.12 29.37
N THR A 4 -12.94 20.85 30.24
CA THR A 4 -13.31 19.50 30.69
C THR A 4 -13.78 18.59 29.55
N ARG A 5 -14.60 19.09 28.62
CA ARG A 5 -15.09 18.30 27.47
C ARG A 5 -13.94 17.93 26.53
N GLN A 6 -13.02 18.86 26.30
CA GLN A 6 -11.84 18.61 25.49
C GLN A 6 -10.91 17.56 26.12
N LEU A 7 -10.74 17.62 27.44
CA LEU A 7 -9.92 16.68 28.18
C LEU A 7 -10.52 15.27 28.12
N VAL A 8 -11.83 15.12 28.37
CA VAL A 8 -12.54 13.83 28.31
C VAL A 8 -12.47 13.22 26.90
N GLU A 9 -12.73 14.02 25.87
CA GLU A 9 -12.67 13.56 24.48
C GLU A 9 -11.25 13.14 24.06
N SER A 10 -10.24 13.88 24.53
CA SER A 10 -8.84 13.57 24.27
C SER A 10 -8.40 12.27 24.97
N ALA A 11 -8.79 12.10 26.23
CA ALA A 11 -8.53 10.89 27.00
C ALA A 11 -9.20 9.67 26.37
N PHE A 12 -10.45 9.81 25.90
CA PHE A 12 -11.19 8.74 25.25
C PHE A 12 -10.53 8.28 23.94
N LEU A 13 -10.14 9.21 23.06
CA LEU A 13 -9.45 8.87 21.81
C LEU A 13 -8.04 8.29 22.06
N ALA A 14 -7.34 8.77 23.08
CA ALA A 14 -6.05 8.19 23.50
C ALA A 14 -6.23 6.75 24.02
N ALA A 15 -7.27 6.49 24.84
CA ALA A 15 -7.59 5.16 25.33
C ALA A 15 -7.97 4.20 24.18
N ILE A 16 -8.76 4.66 23.20
CA ILE A 16 -9.06 3.86 21.99
C ILE A 16 -7.76 3.52 21.25
N THR A 17 -6.87 4.49 21.06
CA THR A 17 -5.58 4.25 20.40
C THR A 17 -4.78 3.18 21.13
N ALA A 18 -4.71 3.25 22.46
CA ALA A 18 -4.02 2.25 23.27
C ALA A 18 -4.66 0.86 23.16
N VAL A 19 -5.99 0.77 23.20
CA VAL A 19 -6.72 -0.50 23.05
C VAL A 19 -6.45 -1.13 21.67
N LEU A 20 -6.41 -0.32 20.60
CA LEU A 20 -6.05 -0.81 19.27
C LEU A 20 -4.61 -1.33 19.24
N VAL A 21 -3.66 -0.64 19.87
CA VAL A 21 -2.27 -1.14 19.96
C VAL A 21 -2.21 -2.46 20.74
N ILE A 22 -2.88 -2.56 21.88
CA ILE A 22 -2.99 -3.80 22.67
C ILE A 22 -3.56 -4.93 21.79
N LEU A 23 -4.67 -4.68 21.11
CA LEU A 23 -5.31 -5.67 20.24
C LEU A 23 -4.36 -6.12 19.12
N SER A 24 -3.62 -5.19 18.51
CA SER A 24 -2.64 -5.51 17.48
C SER A 24 -1.47 -6.36 18.00
N VAL A 25 -1.02 -6.11 19.22
CA VAL A 25 0.11 -6.84 19.83
C VAL A 25 -0.30 -8.26 20.23
N TYR A 26 -1.44 -8.43 20.90
CA TYR A 26 -1.84 -9.73 21.45
C TYR A 26 -2.61 -10.60 20.46
N PHE A 27 -3.15 -10.04 19.37
CA PHE A 27 -3.89 -10.80 18.36
C PHE A 27 -3.26 -10.61 16.96
N PRO A 28 -2.11 -11.26 16.66
CA PRO A 28 -1.42 -11.13 15.38
C PRO A 28 -2.30 -11.33 14.13
N PRO A 29 -3.28 -12.26 14.09
CA PRO A 29 -4.17 -12.39 12.93
C PRO A 29 -5.02 -11.13 12.67
N LEU A 30 -5.35 -10.38 13.71
CA LEU A 30 -6.11 -9.12 13.61
C LEU A 30 -5.20 -7.90 13.43
N ALA A 31 -3.90 -8.00 13.75
CA ALA A 31 -2.94 -6.91 13.69
C ALA A 31 -2.96 -6.16 12.36
N ILE A 32 -3.07 -6.89 11.24
CA ILE A 32 -3.15 -6.28 9.90
C ILE A 32 -4.31 -5.30 9.81
N VAL A 33 -5.51 -5.70 10.23
CA VAL A 33 -6.72 -4.88 10.17
C VAL A 33 -6.65 -3.74 11.19
N VAL A 34 -6.20 -4.05 12.40
CA VAL A 34 -6.11 -3.09 13.51
C VAL A 34 -5.10 -1.99 13.21
N ASP A 35 -3.98 -2.32 12.57
CA ASP A 35 -2.96 -1.36 12.13
C ASP A 35 -3.52 -0.28 11.19
N PHE A 36 -4.50 -0.60 10.34
CA PHE A 36 -5.18 0.42 9.50
C PHE A 36 -6.08 1.35 10.32
N LEU A 37 -6.58 0.88 11.47
CA LEU A 37 -7.47 1.63 12.34
C LEU A 37 -6.72 2.52 13.33
N THR A 38 -5.54 2.09 13.81
CA THR A 38 -4.75 2.80 14.82
C THR A 38 -4.40 4.27 14.46
N PRO A 39 -4.07 4.63 13.20
CA PRO A 39 -3.83 6.02 12.83
C PRO A 39 -5.07 6.92 12.96
N ILE A 40 -6.27 6.33 12.93
CA ILE A 40 -7.52 7.09 12.80
C ILE A 40 -7.86 7.88 14.06
N PRO A 41 -7.90 7.30 15.28
CA PRO A 41 -8.15 8.08 16.50
C PRO A 41 -7.11 9.18 16.72
N ILE A 42 -5.85 8.93 16.36
CA ILE A 42 -4.77 9.93 16.40
C ILE A 42 -5.09 11.09 15.46
N ALA A 43 -5.46 10.80 14.20
CA ALA A 43 -5.82 11.81 13.22
C ALA A 43 -7.05 12.63 13.67
N VAL A 44 -8.09 11.95 14.17
CA VAL A 44 -9.30 12.60 14.71
C VAL A 44 -8.94 13.55 15.86
N LEU A 45 -8.07 13.13 16.77
CA LEU A 45 -7.64 13.93 17.91
C LEU A 45 -6.90 15.21 17.46
N VAL A 46 -6.03 15.10 16.47
CA VAL A 46 -5.31 16.25 15.91
C VAL A 46 -6.27 17.23 15.24
N VAL A 47 -7.21 16.73 14.43
CA VAL A 47 -8.24 17.54 13.74
C VAL A 47 -9.12 18.28 14.75
N ARG A 48 -9.61 17.58 15.78
CA ARG A 48 -10.53 18.14 16.78
C ARG A 48 -9.88 19.09 17.79
N HIS A 49 -8.63 18.81 18.18
CA HIS A 49 -7.95 19.57 19.23
C HIS A 49 -6.65 20.18 18.74
N SER A 50 -5.54 19.42 18.77
CA SER A 50 -4.21 19.92 18.42
C SER A 50 -3.24 18.79 18.10
N THR A 51 -2.16 19.10 17.37
CA THR A 51 -1.06 18.14 17.15
C THR A 51 -0.44 17.67 18.47
N LYS A 52 -0.39 18.55 19.48
CA LYS A 52 0.07 18.20 20.83
C LYS A 52 -0.78 17.11 21.46
N ALA A 53 -2.10 17.18 21.33
CA ALA A 53 -3.01 16.13 21.80
C ALA A 53 -2.73 14.80 21.09
N GLY A 54 -2.53 14.82 19.77
CA GLY A 54 -2.10 13.64 18.98
C GLY A 54 -0.83 12.97 19.52
N ILE A 55 0.20 13.76 19.81
CA ILE A 55 1.47 13.27 20.37
C ILE A 55 1.27 12.67 21.76
N LEU A 56 0.47 13.32 22.61
CA LEU A 56 0.14 12.79 23.94
C LEU A 56 -0.62 11.45 23.84
N ALA A 57 -1.54 11.30 22.88
CA ALA A 57 -2.23 10.04 22.67
C ALA A 57 -1.30 8.91 22.22
N ILE A 58 -0.29 9.21 21.40
CA ILE A 58 0.77 8.24 21.08
C ILE A 58 1.55 7.85 22.34
N GLY A 59 1.87 8.80 23.22
CA GLY A 59 2.51 8.52 24.50
C GLY A 59 1.67 7.59 25.40
N VAL A 60 0.37 7.87 25.52
CA VAL A 60 -0.57 6.99 26.26
C VAL A 60 -0.64 5.60 25.63
N ALA A 61 -0.71 5.52 24.29
CA ALA A 61 -0.72 4.27 23.55
C ALA A 61 0.62 3.52 23.58
N ALA A 62 1.72 4.17 23.96
CA ALA A 62 2.99 3.52 24.27
C ALA A 62 2.99 2.95 25.68
N ILE A 63 2.50 3.70 26.68
CA ILE A 63 2.58 3.31 28.09
C ILE A 63 1.60 2.18 28.41
N LEU A 64 0.33 2.30 28.00
CA LEU A 64 -0.72 1.37 28.43
C LEU A 64 -0.46 -0.10 28.04
N PRO A 65 -0.06 -0.44 26.80
CA PRO A 65 0.29 -1.81 26.45
C PRO A 65 1.51 -2.33 27.23
N LEU A 66 2.48 -1.48 27.55
CA LEU A 66 3.65 -1.90 28.34
C LEU A 66 3.24 -2.30 29.77
N LEU A 67 2.24 -1.62 30.34
CA LEU A 67 1.68 -1.98 31.65
C LEU A 67 0.97 -3.34 31.65
N THR A 68 0.49 -3.80 30.49
CA THR A 68 -0.10 -5.15 30.35
C THR A 68 0.95 -6.23 30.08
N MET A 69 2.24 -5.93 30.25
CA MET A 69 3.38 -6.82 29.95
C MET A 69 3.54 -7.12 28.45
N ALA A 70 3.14 -6.20 27.56
CA ALA A 70 3.43 -6.32 26.14
C ALA A 70 4.94 -6.21 25.89
N ASP A 71 5.44 -6.96 24.90
CA ASP A 71 6.82 -6.82 24.45
C ASP A 71 7.09 -5.38 23.96
N PRO A 72 8.07 -4.66 24.54
CA PRO A 72 8.31 -3.27 24.18
C PRO A 72 8.65 -3.05 22.71
N ILE A 73 9.42 -3.98 22.11
CA ILE A 73 9.82 -3.88 20.70
C ILE A 73 8.59 -3.90 19.80
N THR A 74 7.63 -4.77 20.09
CA THR A 74 6.38 -4.90 19.33
C THR A 74 5.50 -3.66 19.48
N VAL A 75 5.37 -3.12 20.70
CA VAL A 75 4.60 -1.88 20.95
C VAL A 75 5.18 -0.70 20.15
N PHE A 76 6.50 -0.50 20.22
CA PHE A 76 7.17 0.56 19.47
C PHE A 76 7.07 0.34 17.95
N THR A 77 7.18 -0.91 17.50
CA THR A 77 7.03 -1.28 16.08
C THR A 77 5.69 -0.80 15.51
N VAL A 78 4.59 -1.06 16.24
CA VAL A 78 3.24 -0.63 15.86
C VAL A 78 3.14 0.89 15.86
N LEU A 79 3.66 1.56 16.91
CA LEU A 79 3.54 3.01 17.05
C LEU A 79 4.39 3.81 16.06
N PHE A 80 5.61 3.38 15.76
CA PHE A 80 6.44 4.03 14.75
C PHE A 80 5.87 3.85 13.33
N LYS A 81 5.20 2.73 13.07
CA LYS A 81 4.51 2.47 11.81
C LYS A 81 3.23 3.31 11.66
N THR A 82 2.43 3.43 12.71
CA THR A 82 1.06 4.00 12.63
C THR A 82 0.94 5.43 13.16
N GLY A 83 1.72 5.80 14.16
CA GLY A 83 1.68 7.08 14.85
C GLY A 83 1.99 8.27 13.95
N PRO A 84 3.15 8.31 13.25
CA PRO A 84 3.48 9.38 12.31
C PRO A 84 2.43 9.56 11.23
N LEU A 85 1.86 8.46 10.72
CA LEU A 85 0.80 8.50 9.72
C LEU A 85 -0.47 9.19 10.25
N GLY A 86 -0.90 8.84 11.46
CA GLY A 86 -2.04 9.48 12.12
C GLY A 86 -1.83 10.97 12.38
N LEU A 87 -0.62 11.36 12.81
CA LEU A 87 -0.26 12.77 13.00
C LEU A 87 -0.28 13.56 11.70
N VAL A 88 0.32 13.00 10.63
CA VAL A 88 0.37 13.64 9.31
C VAL A 88 -1.02 13.82 8.75
N TYR A 89 -1.85 12.78 8.73
CA TYR A 89 -3.24 12.93 8.25
C TYR A 89 -4.03 13.91 9.08
N GLY A 90 -3.92 13.82 10.41
CA GLY A 90 -4.59 14.76 11.30
C GLY A 90 -4.20 16.22 11.00
N TYR A 91 -2.90 16.49 10.83
CA TYR A 91 -2.39 17.83 10.55
C TYR A 91 -2.79 18.37 9.18
N PHE A 92 -2.66 17.54 8.13
CA PHE A 92 -2.96 17.94 6.75
C PHE A 92 -4.47 18.15 6.54
N ILE A 93 -5.30 17.27 7.10
CA ILE A 93 -6.76 17.40 7.03
C ILE A 93 -7.21 18.63 7.82
N LYS A 94 -6.68 18.86 9.03
CA LYS A 94 -6.98 20.06 9.82
C LYS A 94 -6.70 21.37 9.08
N ARG A 95 -5.65 21.39 8.28
CA ARG A 95 -5.25 22.55 7.46
C ARG A 95 -5.95 22.62 6.09
N ASN A 96 -6.87 21.71 5.79
CA ASN A 96 -7.56 21.63 4.50
C ASN A 96 -6.60 21.61 3.29
N LEU A 97 -5.46 20.92 3.43
CA LEU A 97 -4.51 20.76 2.32
C LEU A 97 -5.09 19.87 1.23
N LYS A 98 -4.52 19.91 0.01
CA LYS A 98 -4.99 19.12 -1.14
C LYS A 98 -4.98 17.60 -0.81
N PRO A 99 -6.05 16.84 -1.09
CA PRO A 99 -6.10 15.40 -0.80
C PRO A 99 -4.95 14.59 -1.39
N THR A 100 -4.51 14.93 -2.61
CA THR A 100 -3.37 14.28 -3.26
C THR A 100 -2.08 14.49 -2.48
N LEU A 101 -1.86 15.71 -1.97
CA LEU A 101 -0.71 16.04 -1.13
C LEU A 101 -0.80 15.35 0.24
N THR A 102 -2.00 15.27 0.81
CA THR A 102 -2.23 14.55 2.08
C THR A 102 -1.88 13.08 1.97
N VAL A 103 -2.36 12.39 0.92
CA VAL A 103 -2.00 10.99 0.69
C VAL A 103 -0.50 10.85 0.48
N ALA A 104 0.13 11.69 -0.35
CA ALA A 104 1.57 11.64 -0.60
C ALA A 104 2.40 11.83 0.69
N ALA A 105 2.02 12.79 1.54
CA ALA A 105 2.65 12.99 2.84
C ALA A 105 2.46 11.77 3.76
N GLY A 106 1.28 11.13 3.71
CA GLY A 106 1.03 9.87 4.40
C GLY A 106 1.86 8.71 3.89
N MET A 107 2.08 8.60 2.57
CA MET A 107 2.98 7.59 1.99
C MET A 107 4.40 7.77 2.54
N VAL A 108 4.91 9.00 2.55
CA VAL A 108 6.23 9.31 3.11
C VAL A 108 6.30 8.95 4.60
N ALA A 109 5.29 9.35 5.39
CA ALA A 109 5.24 9.01 6.81
C ALA A 109 5.14 7.50 7.07
N GLY A 110 4.34 6.76 6.31
CA GLY A 110 4.18 5.32 6.43
C GLY A 110 5.45 4.55 6.03
N THR A 111 6.11 4.98 4.94
CA THR A 111 7.40 4.41 4.51
C THR A 111 8.48 4.70 5.54
N LEU A 112 8.64 5.95 5.98
CA LEU A 112 9.61 6.30 7.01
C LEU A 112 9.35 5.54 8.31
N GLY A 113 8.08 5.46 8.74
CA GLY A 113 7.68 4.67 9.90
C GLY A 113 8.09 3.21 9.77
N THR A 114 7.84 2.59 8.62
CA THR A 114 8.21 1.19 8.35
C THR A 114 9.73 0.99 8.35
N VAL A 115 10.48 1.88 7.68
CA VAL A 115 11.95 1.82 7.63
C VAL A 115 12.58 2.02 9.01
N ILE A 116 12.07 2.98 9.80
CA ILE A 116 12.52 3.23 11.17
C ILE A 116 12.25 2.01 12.04
N THR A 117 11.03 1.47 11.98
CA THR A 117 10.63 0.27 12.71
C THR A 117 11.59 -0.89 12.41
N TRP A 118 11.84 -1.16 11.13
CA TRP A 118 12.77 -2.22 10.73
C TRP A 118 14.20 -1.98 11.18
N GLY A 119 14.67 -0.73 11.11
CA GLY A 119 16.00 -0.34 11.59
C GLY A 119 16.15 -0.55 13.11
N ILE A 120 15.13 -0.20 13.89
CA ILE A 120 15.10 -0.44 15.35
C ILE A 120 15.08 -1.94 15.64
N THR A 121 14.19 -2.70 14.99
CA THR A 121 14.12 -4.16 15.16
C THR A 121 15.46 -4.80 14.84
N PHE A 122 16.10 -4.43 13.73
CA PHE A 122 17.42 -4.91 13.37
C PHE A 122 18.48 -4.54 14.42
N PHE A 123 18.49 -3.29 14.88
CA PHE A 123 19.48 -2.82 15.84
C PHE A 123 19.39 -3.58 17.18
N LEU A 124 18.17 -3.86 17.65
CA LEU A 124 17.91 -4.53 18.92
C LEU A 124 18.08 -6.05 18.85
N THR A 125 17.51 -6.70 17.82
CA THR A 125 17.48 -8.17 17.72
C THR A 125 18.68 -8.75 16.98
N LYS A 126 19.40 -7.91 16.21
CA LYS A 126 20.42 -8.32 15.22
C LYS A 126 19.88 -9.22 14.11
N ILE A 127 18.56 -9.42 14.02
CA ILE A 127 17.91 -10.16 12.94
C ILE A 127 17.76 -9.22 11.75
N ASN A 128 18.45 -9.53 10.66
CA ASN A 128 18.34 -8.74 9.44
C ASN A 128 16.96 -8.97 8.79
N PRO A 129 16.06 -7.96 8.75
CA PRO A 129 14.73 -8.12 8.16
C PRO A 129 14.79 -8.33 6.64
N PHE A 130 15.93 -8.02 6.02
CA PHE A 130 16.20 -8.28 4.61
C PHE A 130 16.72 -9.69 4.34
N VAL A 131 16.90 -10.54 5.35
CA VAL A 131 17.36 -11.93 5.21
C VAL A 131 16.32 -12.86 5.84
N ILE A 132 15.14 -12.93 5.23
CA ILE A 132 14.07 -13.90 5.57
C ILE A 132 14.42 -15.31 5.05
N GLY A 133 15.58 -15.47 4.42
CA GLY A 133 15.93 -16.66 3.68
C GLY A 133 15.96 -17.95 4.48
N ARG A 134 16.39 -17.90 5.74
CA ARG A 134 16.45 -19.09 6.60
C ARG A 134 15.08 -19.61 6.97
N ASP A 135 14.19 -18.73 7.43
CA ASP A 135 12.83 -19.10 7.81
C ASP A 135 12.03 -19.60 6.60
N MET A 136 12.24 -18.99 5.42
CA MET A 136 11.61 -19.45 4.18
C MET A 136 12.17 -20.79 3.68
N GLU A 137 13.48 -21.00 3.80
CA GLU A 137 14.12 -22.28 3.45
C GLU A 137 13.62 -23.41 4.37
N GLU A 138 13.51 -23.14 5.67
CA GLU A 138 13.01 -24.08 6.65
C GLU A 138 11.52 -24.40 6.42
N ALA A 139 10.69 -23.38 6.16
CA ALA A 139 9.30 -23.58 5.76
C ALA A 139 9.19 -24.41 4.46
N GLY A 140 10.05 -24.15 3.47
CA GLY A 140 10.13 -24.92 2.23
C GLY A 140 10.48 -26.39 2.46
N LYS A 141 11.44 -26.66 3.36
CA LYS A 141 11.80 -28.03 3.77
C LYS A 141 10.62 -28.74 4.45
N GLN A 142 9.93 -28.07 5.36
CA GLN A 142 8.76 -28.64 6.04
C GLN A 142 7.64 -29.00 5.05
N VAL A 143 7.41 -28.14 4.04
CA VAL A 143 6.45 -28.41 2.97
C VAL A 143 6.89 -29.62 2.13
N LEU A 144 8.16 -29.70 1.72
CA LEU A 144 8.68 -30.87 1.00
C LEU A 144 8.54 -32.17 1.80
N GLU A 145 8.87 -32.14 3.08
CA GLU A 145 8.69 -33.29 3.97
C GLU A 145 7.23 -33.72 4.05
N PHE A 146 6.29 -32.77 4.11
CA PHE A 146 4.87 -33.08 4.08
C PHE A 146 4.46 -33.79 2.78
N TYR A 147 4.92 -33.30 1.62
CA TYR A 147 4.66 -33.95 0.33
C TYR A 147 5.27 -35.36 0.24
N TYR A 148 6.46 -35.57 0.83
CA TYR A 148 7.08 -36.88 0.89
C TYR A 148 6.33 -37.84 1.81
N LYS A 149 5.92 -37.39 3.01
CA LYS A 149 5.17 -38.21 3.98
C LYS A 149 3.79 -38.62 3.49
N THR A 150 3.13 -37.75 2.72
CA THR A 150 1.80 -38.01 2.14
C THR A 150 1.85 -38.82 0.84
N GLY A 151 3.05 -39.11 0.31
CA GLY A 151 3.23 -39.85 -0.94
C GLY A 151 2.80 -39.08 -2.19
N LEU A 152 2.44 -37.80 -2.05
CA LEU A 152 2.06 -36.92 -3.16
C LEU A 152 3.23 -36.68 -4.12
N ILE A 153 4.46 -36.68 -3.60
CA ILE A 153 5.70 -36.57 -4.38
C ILE A 153 6.69 -37.61 -3.83
N LYS A 154 7.40 -38.31 -4.73
CA LYS A 154 8.46 -39.24 -4.32
C LYS A 154 9.83 -38.54 -4.28
N PRO A 155 10.64 -38.73 -3.22
CA PRO A 155 12.02 -38.24 -3.19
C PRO A 155 12.83 -38.71 -4.40
N GLY A 156 13.71 -37.85 -4.91
CA GLY A 156 14.59 -38.17 -6.05
C GLY A 156 13.96 -38.07 -7.44
N THR A 157 12.65 -37.82 -7.53
CA THR A 157 11.99 -37.50 -8.81
C THR A 157 12.37 -36.12 -9.34
N GLU A 158 12.27 -35.89 -10.64
CA GLU A 158 12.45 -34.56 -11.23
C GLU A 158 11.46 -33.53 -10.66
N GLN A 159 10.24 -33.96 -10.35
CA GLN A 159 9.24 -33.12 -9.68
C GLN A 159 9.70 -32.68 -8.28
N ALA A 160 10.28 -33.60 -7.49
CA ALA A 160 10.85 -33.28 -6.19
C ALA A 160 12.02 -32.30 -6.29
N LYS A 161 12.90 -32.46 -7.30
CA LYS A 161 14.03 -31.56 -7.55
C LYS A 161 13.55 -30.16 -7.95
N MET A 162 12.64 -30.06 -8.92
CA MET A 162 12.07 -28.77 -9.35
C MET A 162 11.40 -28.02 -8.19
N LEU A 163 10.66 -28.73 -7.36
CA LEU A 163 9.99 -28.14 -6.20
C LEU A 163 11.02 -27.68 -5.15
N ALA A 164 12.04 -28.49 -4.88
CA ALA A 164 13.13 -28.12 -3.97
C ALA A 164 13.93 -26.92 -4.46
N ASP A 165 14.26 -26.86 -5.75
CA ASP A 165 14.94 -25.73 -6.37
C ASP A 165 14.09 -24.46 -6.30
N THR A 166 12.77 -24.58 -6.45
CA THR A 166 11.83 -23.46 -6.30
C THR A 166 11.90 -22.87 -4.89
N PHE A 167 11.83 -23.72 -3.86
CA PHE A 167 11.96 -23.27 -2.47
C PHE A 167 13.35 -22.71 -2.16
N ALA A 168 14.41 -23.27 -2.73
CA ALA A 168 15.78 -22.77 -2.57
C ALA A 168 15.99 -21.39 -3.23
N GLN A 169 15.21 -21.04 -4.26
CA GLN A 169 15.27 -19.75 -4.93
C GLN A 169 14.39 -18.67 -4.28
N MET A 170 13.31 -19.06 -3.59
CA MET A 170 12.37 -18.13 -2.95
C MET A 170 13.05 -17.08 -2.05
N PRO A 171 14.01 -17.44 -1.16
CA PRO A 171 14.79 -16.47 -0.40
C PRO A 171 15.39 -15.36 -1.26
N LYS A 172 16.10 -15.73 -2.33
CA LYS A 172 16.81 -14.78 -3.20
C LYS A 172 15.84 -13.83 -3.90
N ILE A 173 14.68 -14.35 -4.31
CA ILE A 173 13.62 -13.55 -4.95
C ILE A 173 12.97 -12.61 -3.93
N ALA A 174 12.71 -13.09 -2.71
CA ALA A 174 12.16 -12.28 -1.63
C ALA A 174 13.09 -11.13 -1.29
N GLU A 175 14.40 -11.37 -1.09
CA GLU A 175 15.39 -10.33 -0.84
C GLU A 175 15.44 -9.27 -1.95
N LEU A 176 15.24 -9.68 -3.20
CA LEU A 176 15.25 -8.81 -4.36
C LEU A 176 14.00 -7.91 -4.42
N LEU A 177 12.82 -8.44 -4.08
CA LEU A 177 11.52 -7.74 -4.15
C LEU A 177 11.21 -6.91 -2.91
N LEU A 178 11.76 -7.28 -1.76
CA LEU A 178 11.33 -6.81 -0.46
C LEU A 178 11.45 -5.28 -0.27
N PRO A 179 12.49 -4.58 -0.76
CA PRO A 179 12.51 -3.11 -0.72
C PRO A 179 11.34 -2.46 -1.47
N GLY A 180 11.03 -2.93 -2.69
CA GLY A 180 9.92 -2.45 -3.49
C GLY A 180 8.56 -2.85 -2.90
N ALA A 181 8.48 -4.04 -2.29
CA ALA A 181 7.29 -4.50 -1.59
C ALA A 181 6.97 -3.61 -0.38
N ILE A 182 7.98 -3.13 0.37
CA ILE A 182 7.78 -2.14 1.45
C ILE A 182 7.18 -0.85 0.90
N LEU A 183 7.70 -0.34 -0.22
CA LEU A 183 7.20 0.90 -0.81
C LEU A 183 5.77 0.75 -1.32
N ILE A 184 5.47 -0.33 -2.02
CA ILE A 184 4.12 -0.64 -2.52
C ILE A 184 3.14 -0.83 -1.35
N SER A 185 3.52 -1.65 -0.35
CA SER A 185 2.67 -1.87 0.83
C SER A 185 2.46 -0.59 1.64
N SER A 186 3.48 0.27 1.79
CA SER A 186 3.35 1.59 2.41
C SER A 186 2.37 2.49 1.65
N LEU A 187 2.41 2.45 0.31
CA LEU A 187 1.50 3.20 -0.55
C LEU A 187 0.05 2.73 -0.37
N ILE A 188 -0.19 1.42 -0.40
CA ILE A 188 -1.51 0.82 -0.15
C ILE A 188 -1.97 1.18 1.26
N PHE A 189 -1.09 1.03 2.24
CA PHE A 189 -1.35 1.31 3.66
C PHE A 189 -1.79 2.75 3.88
N ALA A 190 -1.03 3.70 3.34
CA ALA A 190 -1.35 5.12 3.38
C ALA A 190 -2.71 5.40 2.70
N TYR A 191 -2.91 4.93 1.47
CA TYR A 191 -4.14 5.20 0.73
C TYR A 191 -5.40 4.67 1.45
N LEU A 192 -5.38 3.43 1.94
CA LEU A 192 -6.51 2.84 2.66
C LEU A 192 -6.76 3.56 3.99
N THR A 193 -5.70 3.84 4.75
CA THR A 193 -5.81 4.59 6.00
C THR A 193 -6.40 5.98 5.77
N PHE A 194 -6.02 6.66 4.69
CA PHE A 194 -6.61 7.94 4.29
C PHE A 194 -8.12 7.83 4.04
N ILE A 195 -8.57 6.84 3.25
CA ILE A 195 -10.00 6.62 2.98
C ILE A 195 -10.76 6.40 4.29
N LEU A 196 -10.25 5.52 5.16
CA LEU A 196 -10.90 5.20 6.44
C LEU A 196 -10.95 6.43 7.37
N THR A 197 -9.85 7.16 7.46
CA THR A 197 -9.73 8.38 8.26
C THR A 197 -10.71 9.44 7.78
N LYS A 198 -10.74 9.70 6.46
CA LYS A 198 -11.68 10.65 5.85
C LYS A 198 -13.12 10.22 6.11
N LYS A 199 -13.46 8.95 5.87
CA LYS A 199 -14.82 8.43 6.07
C LYS A 199 -15.28 8.59 7.51
N LEU A 200 -14.41 8.30 8.48
CA LEU A 200 -14.75 8.47 9.89
C LEU A 200 -14.89 9.95 10.26
N LEU A 201 -14.00 10.82 9.81
CA LEU A 201 -14.10 12.27 10.02
C LEU A 201 -15.38 12.85 9.41
N GLY A 202 -15.80 12.39 8.24
CA GLY A 202 -17.08 12.75 7.62
C GLY A 202 -18.28 12.41 8.51
N ARG A 203 -18.29 11.22 9.13
CA ARG A 203 -19.32 10.83 10.10
C ARG A 203 -19.31 11.68 11.36
N LEU A 204 -18.17 12.27 11.70
CA LEU A 204 -17.97 13.16 12.83
C LEU A 204 -18.27 14.64 12.52
N GLY A 205 -18.80 14.93 11.32
CA GLY A 205 -19.20 16.28 10.88
C GLY A 205 -18.11 17.08 10.18
N TYR A 206 -16.94 16.49 9.88
CA TYR A 206 -15.86 17.16 9.18
C TYR A 206 -15.92 16.90 7.67
N SER A 207 -16.12 17.96 6.89
CA SER A 207 -16.01 17.90 5.44
C SER A 207 -14.55 18.07 5.00
N TYR A 208 -14.08 17.17 4.13
CA TYR A 208 -12.75 17.23 3.53
C TYR A 208 -12.86 16.84 2.04
N PRO A 209 -12.16 17.52 1.10
CA PRO A 209 -12.32 17.25 -0.32
C PRO A 209 -12.04 15.80 -0.72
N ASP A 210 -12.70 15.31 -1.77
CA ASP A 210 -12.46 13.98 -2.35
C ASP A 210 -11.19 13.94 -3.18
N LEU A 211 -10.58 12.76 -3.23
CA LEU A 211 -9.63 12.45 -4.29
C LEU A 211 -10.38 12.40 -5.63
N PRO A 212 -9.69 12.70 -6.74
CA PRO A 212 -10.29 12.48 -8.05
C PRO A 212 -10.79 11.03 -8.17
N PRO A 213 -11.95 10.80 -8.81
CA PRO A 213 -12.46 9.45 -9.04
C PRO A 213 -11.39 8.53 -9.61
N PHE A 214 -11.33 7.28 -9.15
CA PHE A 214 -10.32 6.31 -9.57
C PHE A 214 -10.17 6.19 -11.09
N ARG A 215 -11.27 6.26 -11.85
CA ARG A 215 -11.31 6.25 -13.32
C ARG A 215 -10.59 7.43 -14.01
N LEU A 216 -10.17 8.45 -13.26
CA LEU A 216 -9.46 9.63 -13.77
C LEU A 216 -7.99 9.65 -13.31
N TRP A 217 -7.53 8.63 -12.60
CA TRP A 217 -6.14 8.54 -12.19
C TRP A 217 -5.24 8.32 -13.40
N ARG A 218 -4.25 9.20 -13.55
CA ARG A 218 -3.24 9.15 -14.62
C ARG A 218 -1.85 9.19 -13.99
N MET A 219 -0.89 8.53 -14.63
CA MET A 219 0.51 8.57 -14.24
C MET A 219 1.25 9.64 -15.05
N PRO A 220 2.28 10.29 -14.48
CA PRO A 220 3.08 11.24 -15.24
C PRO A 220 3.97 10.52 -16.26
N LEU A 221 4.20 11.15 -17.42
CA LEU A 221 5.06 10.61 -18.47
C LEU A 221 6.47 10.26 -17.97
N GLY A 222 7.01 11.05 -17.03
CA GLY A 222 8.32 10.79 -16.41
C GLY A 222 8.42 9.43 -15.72
N LEU A 223 7.30 8.82 -15.31
CA LEU A 223 7.31 7.48 -14.70
C LEU A 223 7.73 6.40 -15.70
N LEU A 224 7.47 6.59 -17.00
CA LEU A 224 7.96 5.68 -18.06
C LEU A 224 9.48 5.75 -18.19
N LEU A 225 10.07 6.95 -18.03
CA LEU A 225 11.53 7.11 -18.02
C LEU A 225 12.14 6.40 -16.80
N VAL A 226 11.52 6.52 -15.62
CA VAL A 226 11.96 5.80 -14.41
C VAL A 226 11.91 4.28 -14.64
N MET A 227 10.84 3.78 -15.27
CA MET A 227 10.72 2.36 -15.61
C MET A 227 11.78 1.93 -16.63
N ALA A 228 12.02 2.72 -17.68
CA ALA A 228 13.03 2.43 -18.70
C ALA A 228 14.44 2.39 -18.11
N VAL A 229 14.79 3.35 -17.23
CA VAL A 229 16.04 3.33 -16.46
C VAL A 229 16.12 2.09 -15.58
N GLY A 230 15.02 1.70 -14.92
CA GLY A 230 14.93 0.47 -14.14
C GLY A 230 15.25 -0.78 -14.95
N VAL A 231 14.66 -0.90 -16.15
CA VAL A 231 14.93 -2.00 -17.09
C VAL A 231 16.40 -2.02 -17.50
N LEU A 232 16.95 -0.87 -17.91
CA LEU A 232 18.36 -0.77 -18.32
C LEU A 232 19.33 -1.13 -17.18
N MET A 233 19.05 -0.68 -15.96
CA MET A 233 19.84 -1.03 -14.78
C MET A 233 19.77 -2.53 -14.47
N PHE A 234 18.58 -3.13 -14.59
CA PHE A 234 18.38 -4.55 -14.31
C PHE A 234 19.05 -5.45 -15.36
N SER A 235 18.84 -5.18 -16.64
CA SER A 235 19.31 -6.03 -17.74
C SER A 235 20.74 -5.69 -18.22
N GLY A 236 21.11 -4.41 -18.23
CA GLY A 236 22.40 -3.93 -18.77
C GLY A 236 23.56 -4.02 -17.79
N PHE A 237 23.30 -4.06 -16.48
CA PHE A 237 24.33 -4.02 -15.43
C PHE A 237 24.31 -5.27 -14.54
N GLN A 238 23.99 -6.45 -15.07
CA GLN A 238 23.97 -7.70 -14.29
C GLN A 238 25.29 -8.03 -13.60
N LYS A 239 26.43 -7.57 -14.14
CA LYS A 239 27.76 -7.68 -13.52
C LYS A 239 27.92 -6.86 -12.23
N TYR A 240 27.04 -5.89 -11.98
CA TYR A 240 27.04 -5.02 -10.82
C TYR A 240 25.77 -5.27 -9.98
N PRO A 241 25.80 -6.19 -9.00
CA PRO A 241 24.61 -6.68 -8.31
C PRO A 241 23.77 -5.58 -7.66
N VAL A 242 24.42 -4.55 -7.09
CA VAL A 242 23.72 -3.43 -6.43
C VAL A 242 22.90 -2.62 -7.44
N ILE A 243 23.48 -2.32 -8.61
CA ILE A 243 22.82 -1.55 -9.67
C ILE A 243 21.63 -2.35 -10.22
N SER A 244 21.83 -3.65 -10.49
CA SER A 244 20.77 -4.53 -10.98
C SER A 244 19.61 -4.65 -9.97
N LYS A 245 19.91 -4.76 -8.67
CA LYS A 245 18.88 -4.77 -7.59
C LYS A 245 18.07 -3.47 -7.55
N ILE A 246 18.72 -2.32 -7.69
CA ILE A 246 18.03 -1.02 -7.75
C ILE A 246 17.13 -0.96 -9.00
N GLY A 247 17.66 -1.36 -10.16
CA GLY A 247 16.93 -1.40 -11.41
C GLY A 247 15.67 -2.25 -11.33
N PHE A 248 15.78 -3.44 -10.74
CA PHE A 248 14.65 -4.34 -10.53
C PHE A 248 13.57 -3.73 -9.64
N ASN A 249 13.94 -3.08 -8.53
CA ASN A 249 12.97 -2.44 -7.65
C ASN A 249 12.28 -1.23 -8.31
N LEU A 250 13.01 -0.44 -9.10
CA LEU A 250 12.41 0.63 -9.91
C LEU A 250 11.38 0.06 -10.88
N MET A 251 11.73 -1.01 -11.60
CA MET A 251 10.80 -1.70 -12.52
C MET A 251 9.59 -2.27 -11.78
N TYR A 252 9.78 -2.88 -10.61
CA TYR A 252 8.71 -3.47 -9.81
C TYR A 252 7.72 -2.42 -9.30
N ILE A 253 8.22 -1.31 -8.74
CA ILE A 253 7.37 -0.22 -8.21
C ILE A 253 6.64 0.50 -9.34
N THR A 254 7.35 0.85 -10.42
CA THR A 254 6.73 1.51 -11.58
C THR A 254 5.72 0.60 -12.27
N GLY A 255 6.02 -0.70 -12.39
CA GLY A 255 5.10 -1.72 -12.89
C GLY A 255 3.81 -1.79 -12.07
N PHE A 256 3.91 -1.74 -10.74
CA PHE A 256 2.74 -1.66 -9.87
C PHE A 256 1.92 -0.38 -10.12
N LEU A 257 2.56 0.78 -10.24
CA LEU A 257 1.86 2.04 -10.53
C LEU A 257 1.19 2.03 -11.91
N PHE A 258 1.82 1.46 -12.93
CA PHE A 258 1.20 1.27 -14.24
C PHE A 258 0.09 0.24 -14.22
N PHE A 259 0.19 -0.81 -13.42
CA PHE A 259 -0.92 -1.74 -13.20
C PHE A 259 -2.15 -1.01 -12.60
N ILE A 260 -1.95 -0.14 -11.60
CA ILE A 260 -3.02 0.70 -11.05
C ILE A 260 -3.60 1.66 -12.10
N SER A 261 -2.74 2.26 -12.93
CA SER A 261 -3.17 3.10 -14.06
C SER A 261 -3.98 2.30 -15.10
N GLY A 262 -3.56 1.07 -15.38
CA GLY A 262 -4.23 0.12 -16.26
C GLY A 262 -5.63 -0.24 -15.79
N LEU A 263 -5.77 -0.49 -14.48
CA LEU A 263 -7.08 -0.68 -13.85
C LEU A 263 -7.93 0.59 -13.98
N SER A 264 -7.34 1.77 -13.78
CA SER A 264 -8.03 3.06 -13.92
C SER A 264 -8.63 3.26 -15.32
N ILE A 265 -7.85 3.03 -16.39
CA ILE A 265 -8.35 3.15 -17.77
C ILE A 265 -9.38 2.06 -18.09
N THR A 266 -9.23 0.86 -17.54
CA THR A 266 -10.22 -0.23 -17.71
C THR A 266 -11.57 0.17 -17.11
N VAL A 267 -11.57 0.72 -15.90
CA VAL A 267 -12.80 1.24 -15.26
C VAL A 267 -13.38 2.43 -16.03
N PHE A 268 -12.53 3.32 -16.56
CA PHE A 268 -12.97 4.41 -17.43
C PHE A 268 -13.68 3.88 -18.69
N ALA A 269 -13.10 2.89 -19.38
CA ALA A 269 -13.67 2.29 -20.58
C ALA A 269 -15.00 1.57 -20.30
N PHE A 270 -15.12 0.93 -19.14
CA PHE A 270 -16.35 0.23 -18.72
C PHE A 270 -17.45 1.23 -18.34
N LYS A 271 -17.12 2.30 -17.62
CA LYS A 271 -18.12 3.28 -17.20
C LYS A 271 -18.60 4.17 -18.34
N ASN A 272 -17.72 4.53 -19.27
CA ASN A 272 -18.05 5.44 -20.37
C ASN A 272 -18.50 4.72 -21.65
N GLN A 273 -18.73 3.41 -21.63
CA GLN A 273 -19.23 2.69 -22.83
C GLN A 273 -18.28 2.77 -24.05
N VAL A 274 -16.98 2.95 -23.80
CA VAL A 274 -15.95 2.96 -24.84
C VAL A 274 -15.82 1.59 -25.51
N LEU A 275 -15.97 0.51 -24.74
CA LEU A 275 -15.87 -0.87 -25.22
C LEU A 275 -17.27 -1.48 -25.44
N PRO A 276 -17.51 -2.18 -26.56
CA PRO A 276 -18.72 -2.97 -26.77
C PRO A 276 -18.91 -4.07 -25.70
N PRO A 277 -20.14 -4.56 -25.46
CA PRO A 277 -20.43 -5.59 -24.45
C PRO A 277 -19.57 -6.85 -24.56
N LEU A 278 -19.31 -7.32 -25.79
CA LEU A 278 -18.49 -8.50 -26.06
C LEU A 278 -17.07 -8.37 -25.48
N TRP A 279 -16.42 -7.22 -25.71
CA TRP A 279 -15.05 -6.97 -25.23
C TRP A 279 -14.98 -6.83 -23.71
N ARG A 280 -16.04 -6.32 -23.07
CA ARG A 280 -16.11 -6.26 -21.60
C ARG A 280 -16.19 -7.65 -21.00
N THR A 281 -17.08 -8.50 -21.52
CA THR A 281 -17.21 -9.88 -21.09
C THR A 281 -15.91 -10.65 -21.33
N PHE A 282 -15.28 -10.47 -22.50
CA PHE A 282 -13.97 -11.05 -22.78
C PHE A 282 -12.92 -10.64 -21.75
N LEU A 283 -12.78 -9.35 -21.42
CA LEU A 283 -11.81 -8.88 -20.44
C LEU A 283 -12.06 -9.44 -19.03
N ILE A 284 -13.33 -9.58 -18.63
CA ILE A 284 -13.70 -10.18 -17.33
C ILE A 284 -13.33 -11.67 -17.32
N VAL A 285 -13.74 -12.43 -18.34
CA VAL A 285 -13.45 -13.86 -18.45
C VAL A 285 -11.96 -14.11 -18.55
N PHE A 286 -11.24 -13.33 -19.35
CA PHE A 286 -9.78 -13.39 -19.47
C PHE A 286 -9.08 -13.09 -18.14
N GLY A 287 -9.57 -12.10 -17.39
CA GLY A 287 -9.07 -11.79 -16.05
C GLY A 287 -9.22 -12.93 -15.05
N ILE A 288 -10.32 -13.70 -15.14
CA ILE A 288 -10.61 -14.82 -14.24
C ILE A 288 -9.83 -16.07 -14.65
N LEU A 289 -9.83 -16.42 -15.94
CA LEU A 289 -9.23 -17.67 -16.44
C LEU A 289 -7.71 -17.58 -16.59
N TYR A 290 -7.16 -16.39 -16.87
CA TYR A 290 -5.73 -16.19 -17.10
C TYR A 290 -5.17 -15.01 -16.29
N PRO A 291 -5.20 -15.02 -14.95
CA PRO A 291 -4.83 -13.88 -14.13
C PRO A 291 -3.42 -13.32 -14.38
N PRO A 292 -2.35 -14.13 -14.51
CA PRO A 292 -1.01 -13.59 -14.77
C PRO A 292 -0.93 -12.83 -16.09
N MET A 293 -1.55 -13.36 -17.15
CA MET A 293 -1.57 -12.72 -18.47
C MET A 293 -2.43 -11.45 -18.46
N ALA A 294 -3.56 -11.48 -17.74
CA ALA A 294 -4.40 -10.31 -17.56
C ALA A 294 -3.69 -9.19 -16.81
N MET A 295 -2.92 -9.50 -15.76
CA MET A 295 -2.11 -8.51 -15.04
C MET A 295 -1.08 -7.83 -15.97
N TRP A 296 -0.40 -8.62 -16.80
CA TRP A 296 0.52 -8.09 -17.82
C TRP A 296 -0.19 -7.18 -18.82
N PHE A 297 -1.34 -7.60 -19.34
CA PHE A 297 -2.12 -6.79 -20.28
C PHE A 297 -2.57 -5.47 -19.66
N ILE A 298 -3.07 -5.49 -18.42
CA ILE A 298 -3.47 -4.30 -17.67
C ILE A 298 -2.29 -3.36 -17.45
N LEU A 299 -1.11 -3.88 -17.08
CA LEU A 299 0.09 -3.07 -16.93
C LEU A 299 0.44 -2.35 -18.24
N VAL A 300 0.47 -3.08 -19.36
CA VAL A 300 0.76 -2.49 -20.68
C VAL A 300 -0.29 -1.45 -21.06
N LEU A 301 -1.58 -1.70 -20.79
CA LEU A 301 -2.63 -0.70 -20.97
C LEU A 301 -2.34 0.58 -20.17
N GLY A 302 -1.93 0.46 -18.91
CA GLY A 302 -1.57 1.62 -18.10
C GLY A 302 -0.39 2.43 -18.63
N MET A 303 0.62 1.76 -19.20
CA MET A 303 1.74 2.42 -19.88
C MET A 303 1.28 3.14 -21.15
N THR A 304 0.49 2.46 -21.99
CA THR A 304 0.00 3.04 -23.26
C THR A 304 -0.94 4.23 -23.03
N ASP A 305 -1.80 4.17 -22.00
CA ASP A 305 -2.64 5.31 -21.60
C ASP A 305 -1.81 6.52 -21.18
N THR A 306 -0.65 6.28 -20.54
CA THR A 306 0.26 7.35 -20.14
C THR A 306 1.01 7.96 -21.34
N LEU A 307 1.33 7.14 -22.36
CA LEU A 307 2.00 7.58 -23.59
C LEU A 307 1.08 8.36 -24.54
N PHE A 308 -0.13 7.85 -24.78
CA PHE A 308 -1.02 8.34 -25.84
C PHE A 308 -2.19 9.17 -25.32
N ASP A 309 -2.42 9.19 -24.01
CA ASP A 309 -3.51 9.91 -23.35
C ASP A 309 -4.88 9.65 -24.00
N PHE A 310 -5.29 8.36 -24.04
CA PHE A 310 -6.51 7.93 -24.73
C PHE A 310 -7.78 8.61 -24.21
N ARG A 311 -7.77 9.06 -22.94
CA ARG A 311 -8.92 9.70 -22.29
C ARG A 311 -9.18 11.11 -22.79
N LYS A 312 -8.16 11.82 -23.28
CA LYS A 312 -8.27 13.21 -23.78
C LYS A 312 -9.29 13.37 -24.91
N LYS A 313 -9.37 12.39 -25.82
CA LYS A 313 -10.32 12.40 -26.95
C LYS A 313 -11.79 12.37 -26.52
N TRP A 314 -12.07 11.72 -25.39
CA TRP A 314 -13.42 11.62 -24.82
C TRP A 314 -13.82 12.85 -24.02
N GLU A 315 -12.85 13.54 -23.42
CA GLU A 315 -13.08 14.83 -22.73
C GLU A 315 -13.36 15.95 -23.75
N SER A 316 -12.71 15.95 -24.92
CA SER A 316 -13.00 16.91 -26.00
C SER A 316 -14.32 16.67 -26.73
N GLY A 317 -14.77 15.41 -26.84
CA GLY A 317 -16.03 15.08 -27.51
C GLY A 317 -17.27 15.62 -26.80
N ARG A 318 -17.28 15.59 -25.45
CA ARG A 318 -18.40 16.12 -24.64
C ARG A 318 -18.56 17.64 -24.74
N VAL A 319 -17.46 18.38 -24.90
CA VAL A 319 -17.50 19.85 -25.03
C VAL A 319 -18.09 20.26 -26.39
N ASN A 320 -17.91 19.45 -27.44
CA ASN A 320 -18.43 19.75 -28.77
C ASN A 320 -19.93 19.42 -28.93
N ASP A 321 -20.45 18.42 -28.22
CA ASP A 321 -21.89 18.09 -28.25
C ASP A 321 -22.76 19.09 -27.47
N GLU A 322 -22.23 19.69 -26.39
CA GLU A 322 -22.92 20.76 -25.64
C GLU A 322 -22.83 22.13 -26.35
N GLY A 323 -21.82 22.33 -27.20
CA GLY A 323 -21.66 23.57 -28.00
C GLY A 323 -22.48 23.60 -29.30
N ASN A 324 -22.99 22.45 -29.76
CA ASN A 324 -23.73 22.35 -31.03
C ASN A 324 -25.25 22.21 -30.85
N THR A 325 -25.74 22.19 -29.60
CA THR A 325 -27.18 22.17 -29.29
C THR A 325 -27.78 23.55 -29.01
N SER A 326 -26.98 24.63 -29.09
CA SER A 326 -27.46 26.02 -28.93
C SER A 326 -27.61 26.80 -30.25
N ASN A 327 -27.41 26.17 -31.41
CA ASN A 327 -27.48 26.82 -32.73
C ASN A 327 -28.34 26.05 -33.75
N GLY A 328 -29.49 25.54 -33.32
CA GLY A 328 -30.44 24.87 -34.22
C GLY A 328 -31.88 25.07 -33.78
N SER A 329 -32.48 26.15 -34.31
CA SER A 329 -33.92 26.48 -34.44
C SER A 329 -34.77 26.54 -33.16
#